data_AF-A0A9X0AD14-F1
#
_entry.id   AF-A0A9X0AD14-F1
#
_cell.length_a   1.000
_cell.length_b   1.000
_cell.length_c   1.000
_cell.angle_alpha   90.00
_cell.angle_beta   90.00
_cell.angle_gamma   90.00
#
_symmetry.space_group_name_H-M   'P 1'
#
loop_
_entity.id
_entity.type
_entity.pdbx_description
1 polymer ?
#
loop_
_entity_poly.entity_id
_entity_poly.type
_entity_poly.pdbx_seq_one_letter_code
_entity_poly.pdbx_strand_id
1 'polypeptide(L)'
;MQLPMKTLVALLPFFLQVNAQASGSGTTTRYWDCCKPSCSWSDKAVLASGSGPVGTCDIKDSPLSDPTANAVSGCNGGTSYMCSDQSPYAVTDDLAYGYAAVNIAGGSESSWCCACYELTFTSTALAGKKMIVQATNTGGDLGSNQFDLAMPGGGVGIFNGCTTEFGAPSSGWGSQYGGVSSASACSTFPAALQPGCNFRFGWFEGADNPTVDFKQVECPAALTKSTGCKRADDSSMPAPDASGSASAFPVAKVAISSSSSSAAPVAATPVSSSSSAAVVPTLASSSSIAPVVVSSVKSSASAASVAPTSAPAPVTTHASKTKSTVAPQSTVASAPYGGDDDTCDAE
;
A
#
# COMPACT_ATOMS: atom_id res chain seq x y z
N MET A 1 -36.99 31.77 -19.54
CA MET A 1 -35.87 31.48 -20.46
C MET A 1 -35.89 29.99 -20.77
N GLN A 2 -36.47 29.59 -21.90
CA GLN A 2 -36.42 28.19 -22.36
C GLN A 2 -35.13 28.03 -23.17
N LEU A 3 -34.18 27.26 -22.64
CA LEU A 3 -32.98 26.91 -23.39
C LEU A 3 -33.39 26.05 -24.60
N PRO A 4 -32.92 26.38 -25.82
CA PRO A 4 -33.33 25.66 -27.01
C PRO A 4 -32.84 24.21 -26.95
N MET A 5 -33.70 23.27 -27.36
CA MET A 5 -33.48 21.82 -27.28
C MET A 5 -32.16 21.35 -27.95
N LYS A 6 -31.64 22.13 -28.89
CA LYS A 6 -30.35 21.91 -29.56
C LYS A 6 -29.13 22.15 -28.65
N THR A 7 -29.24 23.06 -27.67
CA THR A 7 -28.18 23.30 -26.67
C THR A 7 -28.13 22.20 -25.62
N LEU A 8 -29.27 21.57 -25.32
CA LEU A 8 -29.36 20.44 -24.39
C LEU A 8 -28.67 19.18 -24.95
N VAL A 9 -28.79 18.94 -26.26
CA VAL A 9 -28.16 17.79 -26.94
C VAL A 9 -26.65 17.97 -27.13
N ALA A 10 -26.16 19.20 -27.27
CA ALA A 10 -24.73 19.49 -27.38
C ALA A 10 -23.97 19.30 -26.05
N LEU A 11 -24.67 19.28 -24.91
CA LEU A 11 -24.10 19.06 -23.58
C LEU A 11 -24.12 17.59 -23.14
N LEU A 12 -24.86 16.70 -23.83
CA LEU A 12 -24.91 15.27 -23.52
C LEU A 12 -23.55 14.55 -23.47
N PRO A 13 -22.55 14.82 -24.35
CA PRO A 13 -21.24 14.18 -24.23
C PRO A 13 -20.40 14.72 -23.05
N PHE A 14 -20.75 15.85 -22.45
CA PHE A 14 -20.10 16.38 -21.25
C PHE A 14 -20.65 15.77 -19.94
N PHE A 15 -21.86 15.19 -19.98
CA PHE A 15 -22.48 14.51 -18.83
C PHE A 15 -22.23 13.00 -18.79
N LEU A 16 -21.55 12.44 -19.80
CA LEU A 16 -21.21 11.03 -19.90
C LEU A 16 -19.69 10.81 -19.92
N GLN A 17 -18.94 11.47 -19.02
CA GLN A 17 -17.71 10.85 -18.52
C GLN A 17 -18.13 9.72 -17.58
N VAL A 18 -18.52 8.58 -18.16
CA VAL A 18 -18.51 7.31 -17.45
C VAL A 18 -17.03 7.07 -17.14
N ASN A 19 -16.63 7.34 -15.89
CA ASN A 19 -15.32 6.94 -15.40
C ASN A 19 -15.26 5.42 -15.57
N ALA A 20 -14.56 4.96 -16.60
CA ALA A 20 -14.37 3.54 -16.84
C ALA A 20 -13.66 2.97 -15.61
N GLN A 21 -14.35 2.11 -14.88
CA GLN A 21 -13.88 1.48 -13.67
C GLN A 21 -12.60 0.66 -14.00
N ALA A 22 -11.47 1.05 -13.43
CA ALA A 22 -10.21 0.37 -13.70
C ALA A 22 -10.27 -1.09 -13.20
N SER A 23 -9.98 -2.04 -14.08
CA SER A 23 -9.95 -3.47 -13.76
C SER A 23 -8.97 -4.21 -14.66
N GLY A 24 -8.60 -5.42 -14.25
CA GLY A 24 -7.75 -6.31 -15.03
C GLY A 24 -7.00 -7.28 -14.15
N SER A 25 -6.00 -7.93 -14.73
CA SER A 25 -5.03 -8.72 -13.98
C SER A 25 -3.83 -7.87 -13.59
N GLY A 26 -3.18 -8.24 -12.50
CA GLY A 26 -2.04 -7.53 -11.95
C GLY A 26 -1.11 -8.44 -11.15
N THR A 27 0.01 -7.86 -10.74
CA THR A 27 1.01 -8.50 -9.88
C THR A 27 1.11 -7.74 -8.57
N THR A 28 1.53 -8.42 -7.52
CA THR A 28 1.80 -7.77 -6.23
C THR A 28 3.27 -7.85 -5.86
N THR A 29 3.71 -6.86 -5.10
CA THR A 29 4.92 -6.92 -4.28
C THR A 29 4.56 -6.51 -2.85
N ARG A 30 5.56 -6.35 -1.98
CA ARG A 30 5.36 -5.90 -0.60
C ARG A 30 6.47 -4.91 -0.23
N TYR A 31 6.11 -3.87 0.51
CA TYR A 31 7.06 -2.86 0.96
C TYR A 31 6.64 -2.22 2.28
N TRP A 32 7.61 -1.59 2.94
CA TRP A 32 7.40 -0.58 3.97
C TRP A 32 8.70 0.22 4.11
N ASP A 33 8.73 1.39 3.50
CA ASP A 33 9.92 2.28 3.46
C ASP A 33 9.82 3.44 4.44
N CYS A 34 8.67 3.58 5.12
CA CYS A 34 8.31 4.65 6.03
C CYS A 34 8.20 6.04 5.40
N CYS A 35 8.37 6.16 4.07
CA CYS A 35 8.32 7.44 3.40
C CYS A 35 6.94 8.09 3.50
N LYS A 36 6.91 9.40 3.27
CA LYS A 36 5.65 10.10 3.05
C LYS A 36 5.06 9.55 1.75
N PRO A 37 3.85 8.99 1.75
CA PRO A 37 3.29 8.39 0.55
C PRO A 37 2.89 9.49 -0.46
N SER A 38 2.97 9.19 -1.75
CA SER A 38 2.87 10.23 -2.80
C SER A 38 1.48 10.90 -2.85
N CYS A 39 0.42 10.21 -2.47
CA CYS A 39 -0.94 10.77 -2.42
C CYS A 39 -1.19 11.65 -1.19
N SER A 40 -0.19 11.87 -0.33
CA SER A 40 -0.21 12.88 0.74
C SER A 40 0.10 14.29 0.25
N TRP A 41 0.63 14.44 -0.97
CA TRP A 41 0.83 15.76 -1.57
C TRP A 41 -0.49 16.33 -2.08
N SER A 42 -0.65 17.65 -1.99
CA SER A 42 -1.80 18.36 -2.57
C SER A 42 -1.89 18.14 -4.08
N ASP A 43 -3.11 18.31 -4.60
CA ASP A 43 -3.40 18.32 -6.04
C ASP A 43 -3.05 17.03 -6.79
N LYS A 44 -2.84 15.93 -6.06
CA LYS A 44 -2.62 14.60 -6.63
C LYS A 44 -3.88 13.92 -7.13
N ALA A 45 -5.06 14.31 -6.65
CA ALA A 45 -6.36 13.84 -7.08
C ALA A 45 -7.46 14.86 -6.74
N VAL A 46 -8.63 14.72 -7.36
CA VAL A 46 -9.82 15.49 -6.98
C VAL A 46 -10.50 14.78 -5.81
N LEU A 47 -10.50 15.43 -4.65
CA LEU A 47 -10.97 14.86 -3.39
C LEU A 47 -12.39 15.31 -3.05
N ALA A 48 -13.11 14.47 -2.30
CA ALA A 48 -14.45 14.78 -1.83
C ALA A 48 -14.44 16.01 -0.90
N SER A 49 -15.55 16.73 -0.84
CA SER A 49 -15.70 17.85 0.09
C SER A 49 -15.49 17.38 1.53
N GLY A 50 -14.63 18.08 2.28
CA GLY A 50 -14.25 17.70 3.64
C GLY A 50 -13.18 16.61 3.75
N SER A 51 -12.64 16.12 2.63
CA SER A 51 -11.50 15.21 2.58
C SER A 51 -10.18 15.98 2.40
N GLY A 52 -9.08 15.41 2.91
CA GLY A 52 -7.72 15.88 2.62
C GLY A 52 -6.92 14.82 1.87
N PRO A 53 -5.68 15.14 1.42
CA PRO A 53 -4.72 14.13 0.96
C PRO A 53 -4.47 13.06 2.01
N VAL A 54 -3.79 11.98 1.64
CA VAL A 54 -3.46 10.90 2.58
C VAL A 54 -2.73 11.46 3.80
N GLY A 55 -3.27 11.21 4.99
CA GLY A 55 -2.70 11.59 6.27
C GLY A 55 -1.29 11.05 6.44
N THR A 56 -0.45 11.81 7.13
CA THR A 56 0.93 11.42 7.46
C THR A 56 1.19 11.64 8.93
N CYS A 57 2.22 11.00 9.44
CA CYS A 57 2.58 11.05 10.85
C CYS A 57 3.98 11.64 11.02
N ASP A 58 4.23 12.19 12.21
CA ASP A 58 5.57 12.54 12.64
C ASP A 58 6.38 11.30 13.06
N ILE A 59 7.63 11.52 13.46
CA ILE A 59 8.54 10.46 13.92
C ILE A 59 8.04 9.63 15.12
N LYS A 60 6.99 10.09 15.81
CA LYS A 60 6.36 9.41 16.95
C LYS A 60 5.03 8.79 16.57
N ASP A 61 4.76 8.60 15.28
CA ASP A 61 3.50 8.06 14.77
C ASP A 61 2.28 8.93 15.15
N SER A 62 2.48 10.23 15.37
CA SER A 62 1.40 11.16 15.67
C SER A 62 0.90 11.84 14.39
N PRO A 63 -0.42 11.84 14.09
CA PRO A 63 -0.95 12.45 12.89
C PRO A 63 -0.58 13.93 12.75
N LEU A 64 -0.07 14.31 11.59
CA LEU A 64 0.21 15.69 11.24
C LEU A 64 -1.10 16.40 10.86
N SER A 65 -1.32 17.58 11.43
CA SER A 65 -2.50 18.41 11.13
C SER A 65 -2.52 18.93 9.69
N ASP A 66 -1.35 18.97 9.04
CA ASP A 66 -1.19 19.31 7.64
C ASP A 66 -0.36 18.21 6.96
N PRO A 67 -1.00 17.20 6.36
CA PRO A 67 -0.30 16.13 5.65
C PRO A 67 0.32 16.59 4.32
N THR A 68 0.07 17.84 3.91
CA THR A 68 0.39 18.37 2.60
C THR A 68 1.81 18.94 2.49
N ALA A 69 2.06 19.84 1.54
CA ALA A 69 3.38 20.23 1.07
C ALA A 69 4.33 20.83 2.12
N ASN A 70 3.80 21.25 3.27
CA ASN A 70 4.60 21.90 4.32
C ASN A 70 5.48 20.92 5.10
N ALA A 71 5.10 19.65 5.19
CA ALA A 71 5.92 18.62 5.83
C ALA A 71 6.68 17.80 4.77
N VAL A 72 7.98 18.07 4.66
CA VAL A 72 8.89 17.32 3.78
C VAL A 72 8.94 15.86 4.23
N SER A 73 9.04 14.93 3.27
CA SER A 73 9.17 13.50 3.61
C SER A 73 10.42 13.23 4.43
N GLY A 74 10.34 12.33 5.41
CA GLY A 74 11.52 11.80 6.10
C GLY A 74 12.57 11.21 5.15
N CYS A 75 12.13 10.60 4.03
CA CYS A 75 13.02 10.09 2.98
C CYS A 75 13.76 11.18 2.20
N ASN A 76 13.39 12.45 2.39
CA ASN A 76 14.07 13.62 1.84
C ASN A 76 14.58 14.56 2.94
N GLY A 77 14.83 14.03 4.15
CA GLY A 77 15.37 14.79 5.28
C GLY A 77 14.34 15.63 6.04
N GLY A 78 13.05 15.38 5.83
CA GLY A 78 11.94 16.03 6.53
C GLY A 78 11.43 15.25 7.74
N THR A 79 10.18 15.50 8.10
CA THR A 79 9.56 15.00 9.35
C THR A 79 8.19 14.36 9.13
N SER A 80 7.83 14.04 7.89
CA SER A 80 6.57 13.38 7.51
C SER A 80 6.83 11.95 7.03
N TYR A 81 6.13 11.01 7.65
CA TYR A 81 6.24 9.56 7.45
C TYR A 81 4.86 8.95 7.20
N MET A 82 4.85 7.72 6.67
CA MET A 82 3.62 6.92 6.59
C MET A 82 3.14 6.52 7.98
N CYS A 83 1.88 6.80 8.31
CA CYS A 83 1.33 6.41 9.61
C CYS A 83 1.24 4.90 9.75
N SER A 84 1.52 4.38 10.94
CA SER A 84 1.49 2.94 11.24
C SER A 84 0.10 2.34 11.14
N ASP A 85 -0.96 3.14 11.35
CA ASP A 85 -2.35 2.72 11.18
C ASP A 85 -2.74 2.48 9.70
N GLN A 86 -1.90 2.93 8.76
CA GLN A 86 -1.95 2.55 7.35
C GLN A 86 -1.29 1.18 7.08
N SER A 87 -1.36 0.29 8.07
CA SER A 87 -0.96 -1.12 7.98
C SER A 87 -2.16 -2.00 7.56
N PRO A 88 -1.91 -3.17 6.96
CA PRO A 88 -2.96 -4.08 6.56
C PRO A 88 -3.47 -4.90 7.75
N TYR A 89 -4.72 -5.34 7.68
CA TYR A 89 -5.36 -6.16 8.70
C TYR A 89 -6.41 -7.09 8.11
N ALA A 90 -6.61 -8.23 8.76
CA ALA A 90 -7.67 -9.16 8.43
C ALA A 90 -9.03 -8.63 8.92
N VAL A 91 -10.04 -8.73 8.08
CA VAL A 91 -11.45 -8.44 8.42
C VAL A 91 -12.17 -9.75 8.73
N THR A 92 -11.94 -10.76 7.89
CA THR A 92 -12.36 -12.16 8.08
C THR A 92 -11.23 -13.07 7.62
N ASP A 93 -11.42 -14.39 7.70
CA ASP A 93 -10.42 -15.34 7.19
C ASP A 93 -10.17 -15.20 5.68
N ASP A 94 -11.12 -14.66 4.91
CA ASP A 94 -11.04 -14.53 3.45
C ASP A 94 -11.08 -13.09 2.93
N LEU A 95 -11.19 -12.11 3.82
CA LEU A 95 -11.16 -10.68 3.49
C LEU A 95 -10.14 -9.93 4.35
N ALA A 96 -9.26 -9.17 3.72
CA ALA A 96 -8.37 -8.22 4.37
C ALA A 96 -8.54 -6.81 3.81
N TYR A 97 -8.19 -5.81 4.60
CA TYR A 97 -8.06 -4.41 4.19
C TYR A 97 -6.61 -3.96 4.30
N GLY A 98 -6.22 -2.99 3.49
CA GLY A 98 -4.90 -2.38 3.58
C GLY A 98 -4.67 -1.26 2.59
N TYR A 99 -3.40 -1.06 2.24
CA TYR A 99 -2.93 0.08 1.47
C TYR A 99 -1.86 -0.39 0.49
N ALA A 100 -1.69 0.34 -0.61
CA ALA A 100 -0.71 -0.01 -1.62
C ALA A 100 -0.11 1.22 -2.31
N ALA A 101 1.13 1.08 -2.78
CA ALA A 101 1.60 1.86 -3.91
C ALA A 101 1.10 1.19 -5.20
N VAL A 102 0.61 1.97 -6.16
CA VAL A 102 0.01 1.41 -7.38
C VAL A 102 0.53 2.08 -8.63
N ASN A 103 0.59 1.30 -9.72
CA ASN A 103 0.72 1.81 -11.07
C ASN A 103 -0.31 1.11 -11.97
N ILE A 104 -1.39 1.81 -12.29
CA ILE A 104 -2.52 1.25 -13.05
C ILE A 104 -2.40 1.63 -14.53
N ALA A 105 -2.53 0.63 -15.41
CA ALA A 105 -2.43 0.80 -16.85
C ALA A 105 -3.40 1.87 -17.37
N GLY A 106 -2.88 2.81 -18.18
CA GLY A 106 -3.69 3.89 -18.75
C GLY A 106 -4.12 4.97 -17.77
N GLY A 107 -3.69 4.89 -16.50
CA GLY A 107 -3.94 5.89 -15.47
C GLY A 107 -2.75 6.79 -15.18
N SER A 108 -2.94 7.63 -14.17
CA SER A 108 -1.92 8.44 -13.51
C SER A 108 -2.29 8.63 -12.03
N GLU A 109 -1.45 9.31 -11.25
CA GLU A 109 -1.77 9.64 -9.86
C GLU A 109 -3.13 10.33 -9.70
N SER A 110 -3.55 11.17 -10.65
CA SER A 110 -4.87 11.82 -10.60
C SER A 110 -6.04 10.84 -10.69
N SER A 111 -5.83 9.69 -11.32
CA SER A 111 -6.84 8.63 -11.45
C SER A 111 -6.86 7.65 -10.28
N TRP A 112 -5.70 7.33 -9.69
CA TRP A 112 -5.61 6.27 -8.67
C TRP A 112 -5.41 6.78 -7.25
N CYS A 113 -4.89 8.00 -7.03
CA CYS A 113 -4.66 8.46 -5.67
C CYS A 113 -5.97 8.47 -4.89
N CYS A 114 -5.91 7.80 -3.74
CA CYS A 114 -7.02 7.54 -2.82
C CYS A 114 -8.17 6.68 -3.35
N ALA A 115 -8.04 6.10 -4.56
CA ALA A 115 -8.98 5.09 -5.06
C ALA A 115 -8.80 3.79 -4.29
N CYS A 116 -9.87 2.98 -4.23
CA CYS A 116 -9.82 1.64 -3.68
C CYS A 116 -9.97 0.58 -4.74
N TYR A 117 -9.27 -0.53 -4.54
CA TYR A 117 -9.29 -1.68 -5.44
C TYR A 117 -9.56 -2.95 -4.63
N GLU A 118 -10.54 -3.72 -5.06
CA GLU A 118 -10.73 -5.10 -4.61
C GLU A 118 -9.79 -5.99 -5.42
N LEU A 119 -8.84 -6.60 -4.73
CA LEU A 119 -7.91 -7.58 -5.27
C LEU A 119 -8.46 -8.97 -4.93
N THR A 120 -8.61 -9.83 -5.92
CA THR A 120 -8.83 -11.27 -5.73
C THR A 120 -7.53 -11.97 -6.09
N PHE A 121 -6.90 -12.65 -5.12
CA PHE A 121 -5.67 -13.37 -5.38
C PHE A 121 -5.92 -14.55 -6.31
N THR A 122 -5.02 -14.78 -7.26
CA THR A 122 -5.15 -15.82 -8.29
C THR A 122 -4.05 -16.89 -8.22
N SER A 123 -3.09 -16.73 -7.30
CA SER A 123 -2.01 -17.69 -7.06
C SER A 123 -1.60 -17.76 -5.59
N THR A 124 -0.68 -18.66 -5.27
CA THR A 124 -0.24 -19.04 -3.90
C THR A 124 -1.37 -19.67 -3.08
N ALA A 125 -1.17 -19.85 -1.77
CA ALA A 125 -2.21 -20.32 -0.86
C ALA A 125 -3.36 -19.31 -0.70
N LEU A 126 -3.15 -18.04 -1.08
CA LEU A 126 -4.16 -16.99 -1.00
C LEU A 126 -5.20 -17.04 -2.12
N ALA A 127 -5.05 -17.91 -3.13
CA ALA A 127 -5.95 -17.94 -4.28
C ALA A 127 -7.43 -18.00 -3.86
N GLY A 128 -8.23 -17.03 -4.35
CA GLY A 128 -9.64 -16.85 -4.00
C GLY A 128 -9.92 -15.90 -2.83
N LYS A 129 -8.95 -15.66 -1.94
CA LYS A 129 -9.06 -14.63 -0.89
C LYS A 129 -9.07 -13.24 -1.51
N LYS A 130 -9.67 -12.30 -0.78
CA LYS A 130 -9.83 -10.91 -1.24
C LYS A 130 -9.11 -9.95 -0.32
N MET A 131 -8.51 -8.91 -0.92
CA MET A 131 -7.95 -7.79 -0.19
C MET A 131 -8.43 -6.48 -0.82
N ILE A 132 -9.01 -5.59 -0.03
CA ILE A 132 -9.36 -4.24 -0.49
C ILE A 132 -8.25 -3.30 -0.07
N VAL A 133 -7.63 -2.65 -1.05
CA VAL A 133 -6.54 -1.71 -0.81
C VAL A 133 -6.93 -0.31 -1.22
N GLN A 134 -6.55 0.68 -0.40
CA GLN A 134 -6.54 2.07 -0.82
C GLN A 134 -5.16 2.41 -1.41
N ALA A 135 -5.15 3.02 -2.59
CA ALA A 135 -3.94 3.51 -3.22
C ALA A 135 -3.47 4.80 -2.53
N THR A 136 -2.38 4.72 -1.78
CA THR A 136 -1.80 5.85 -1.03
C THR A 136 -0.53 6.38 -1.66
N ASN A 137 0.12 5.58 -2.52
CA ASN A 137 1.41 5.91 -3.09
C ASN A 137 1.50 5.48 -4.57
N THR A 138 2.57 5.91 -5.25
CA THR A 138 3.02 5.36 -6.52
C THR A 138 4.51 5.02 -6.43
N GLY A 139 4.95 4.01 -7.19
CA GLY A 139 6.37 3.68 -7.32
C GLY A 139 6.80 3.82 -8.78
N GLY A 140 7.93 4.50 -9.01
CA GLY A 140 8.47 4.73 -10.35
C GLY A 140 9.04 3.46 -11.01
N ASP A 141 9.31 2.43 -10.21
CA ASP A 141 9.78 1.10 -10.59
C ASP A 141 8.65 0.08 -10.76
N LEU A 142 7.40 0.46 -10.47
CA LEU A 142 6.26 -0.43 -10.62
C LEU A 142 5.92 -0.66 -12.09
N GLY A 143 5.75 -1.92 -12.45
CA GLY A 143 5.20 -2.34 -13.73
C GLY A 143 3.73 -1.96 -13.90
N SER A 144 3.20 -2.24 -15.08
CA SER A 144 1.79 -2.01 -15.40
C SER A 144 0.87 -2.91 -14.56
N ASN A 145 -0.15 -2.34 -13.93
CA ASN A 145 -1.07 -3.02 -13.00
C ASN A 145 -0.36 -3.70 -11.82
N GLN A 146 0.68 -3.07 -11.28
CA GLN A 146 1.36 -3.55 -10.09
C GLN A 146 0.83 -2.87 -8.83
N PHE A 147 0.62 -3.68 -7.79
CA PHE A 147 0.22 -3.27 -6.45
C PHE A 147 1.34 -3.64 -5.47
N ASP A 148 2.09 -2.65 -5.00
CA ASP A 148 3.07 -2.85 -3.95
C ASP A 148 2.38 -2.71 -2.58
N LEU A 149 2.12 -3.84 -1.93
CA LEU A 149 1.29 -3.87 -0.73
C LEU A 149 2.07 -3.33 0.47
N ALA A 150 1.53 -2.32 1.14
CA ALA A 150 2.13 -1.75 2.32
C ALA A 150 2.04 -2.78 3.47
N MET A 151 3.16 -3.37 3.85
CA MET A 151 3.26 -4.40 4.89
C MET A 151 4.53 -4.12 5.69
N PRO A 152 4.44 -3.69 6.96
CA PRO A 152 5.63 -3.49 7.79
C PRO A 152 6.56 -4.70 7.76
N GLY A 153 7.82 -4.47 7.39
CA GLY A 153 8.80 -5.53 7.21
C GLY A 153 8.74 -6.22 5.84
N GLY A 154 8.02 -5.68 4.86
CA GLY A 154 8.02 -6.11 3.46
C GLY A 154 9.31 -5.77 2.70
N GLY A 155 10.14 -4.89 3.24
CA GLY A 155 11.36 -4.38 2.63
C GLY A 155 11.23 -2.88 2.35
N VAL A 156 12.32 -2.14 2.50
CA VAL A 156 12.32 -0.68 2.30
C VAL A 156 12.46 -0.32 0.82
N GLY A 157 13.00 -1.23 0.00
CA GLY A 157 13.17 -1.00 -1.44
C GLY A 157 14.20 0.09 -1.73
N ILE A 158 13.86 1.02 -2.62
CA ILE A 158 14.77 2.06 -3.10
C ILE A 158 15.07 3.12 -2.01
N PHE A 159 14.05 3.48 -1.24
CA PHE A 159 14.15 4.49 -0.18
C PHE A 159 14.18 3.83 1.20
N ASN A 160 14.64 4.54 2.23
CA ASN A 160 14.63 4.03 3.60
C ASN A 160 14.46 5.17 4.60
N GLY A 161 13.21 5.59 4.81
CA GLY A 161 12.83 6.51 5.89
C GLY A 161 12.80 5.82 7.24
N CYS A 162 12.70 4.48 7.29
CA CYS A 162 12.59 3.73 8.53
C CYS A 162 13.85 3.85 9.41
N THR A 163 15.01 4.08 8.80
CA THR A 163 16.26 4.36 9.53
C THR A 163 16.14 5.66 10.31
N THR A 164 15.62 6.72 9.68
CA THR A 164 15.48 8.03 10.34
C THR A 164 14.30 8.06 11.30
N GLU A 165 13.22 7.32 11.00
CA GLU A 165 12.02 7.31 11.83
C GLU A 165 12.20 6.46 13.09
N PHE A 166 12.59 5.20 12.92
CA PHE A 166 12.58 4.18 13.97
C PHE A 166 13.96 3.65 14.32
N GLY A 167 15.03 4.18 13.71
CA GLY A 167 16.37 3.64 13.90
C GLY A 167 16.55 2.24 13.30
N ALA A 168 15.77 1.90 12.27
CA ALA A 168 15.93 0.62 11.57
C ALA A 168 17.33 0.51 10.93
N PRO A 169 17.84 -0.71 10.66
CA PRO A 169 19.08 -0.88 9.92
C PRO A 169 19.04 -0.23 8.53
N SER A 170 20.21 0.00 7.93
CA SER A 170 20.33 0.65 6.61
C SER A 170 19.64 -0.11 5.46
N SER A 171 19.39 -1.42 5.61
CA SER A 171 18.59 -2.24 4.69
C SER A 171 17.13 -2.42 5.13
N GLY A 172 16.68 -1.73 6.17
CA GLY A 172 15.45 -2.02 6.91
C GLY A 172 15.62 -3.20 7.88
N TRP A 173 14.51 -3.69 8.43
CA TRP A 173 14.52 -4.80 9.42
C TRP A 173 14.88 -6.19 8.86
N GLY A 174 15.11 -6.30 7.55
CA GLY A 174 15.50 -7.53 6.88
C GLY A 174 16.24 -7.25 5.59
N SER A 175 15.98 -8.06 4.56
CA SER A 175 16.47 -7.79 3.21
C SER A 175 15.90 -6.47 2.69
N GLN A 176 16.70 -5.69 1.98
CA GLN A 176 16.27 -4.42 1.39
C GLN A 176 14.99 -4.59 0.54
N TYR A 177 14.95 -5.64 -0.27
CA TYR A 177 13.77 -6.08 -1.01
C TYR A 177 13.26 -7.40 -0.41
N GLY A 178 11.96 -7.48 -0.10
CA GLY A 178 11.33 -8.65 0.50
C GLY A 178 11.39 -8.72 2.04
N GLY A 179 12.23 -7.89 2.68
CA GLY A 179 12.19 -7.61 4.10
C GLY A 179 12.49 -8.79 5.01
N VAL A 180 11.76 -8.91 6.11
CA VAL A 180 11.93 -10.00 7.08
C VAL A 180 11.49 -11.35 6.50
N SER A 181 12.11 -12.45 6.93
CA SER A 181 11.84 -13.79 6.43
C SER A 181 10.99 -14.65 7.37
N SER A 182 10.66 -14.17 8.58
CA SER A 182 9.89 -14.93 9.56
C SER A 182 9.09 -14.02 10.51
N ALA A 183 7.97 -14.54 11.01
CA ALA A 183 7.10 -13.86 11.98
C ALA A 183 7.82 -13.49 13.28
N SER A 184 8.82 -14.28 13.71
CA SER A 184 9.61 -13.98 14.91
C SER A 184 10.38 -12.66 14.83
N ALA A 185 10.65 -12.14 13.62
CA ALA A 185 11.24 -10.82 13.47
C ALA A 185 10.28 -9.69 13.86
N CYS A 186 8.96 -9.92 13.79
CA CYS A 186 7.96 -8.88 14.09
C CYS A 186 8.01 -8.41 15.54
N SER A 187 8.50 -9.23 16.49
CA SER A 187 8.60 -8.81 17.90
C SER A 187 9.65 -7.73 18.15
N THR A 188 10.56 -7.49 17.21
CA THR A 188 11.59 -6.44 17.31
C THR A 188 11.16 -5.12 16.68
N PHE A 189 9.97 -5.06 16.06
CA PHE A 189 9.44 -3.86 15.43
C PHE A 189 8.90 -2.88 16.48
N PRO A 190 8.82 -1.57 16.16
CA PRO A 190 7.99 -0.64 16.91
C PRO A 190 6.60 -1.21 17.13
N ALA A 191 6.04 -1.03 18.34
CA ALA A 191 4.80 -1.68 18.76
C ALA A 191 3.64 -1.48 17.77
N ALA A 192 3.54 -0.27 17.20
CA ALA A 192 2.50 0.08 16.23
C ALA A 192 2.61 -0.68 14.88
N LEU A 193 3.80 -1.12 14.50
CA LEU A 193 4.05 -1.84 13.24
C LEU A 193 3.96 -3.37 13.40
N GLN A 194 3.97 -3.89 14.63
CA GLN A 194 3.92 -5.33 14.85
C GLN A 194 2.65 -5.99 14.29
N PRO A 195 1.43 -5.42 14.42
CA PRO A 195 0.24 -6.02 13.83
C PRO A 195 0.34 -6.18 12.31
N GLY A 196 0.79 -5.13 11.60
CA GLY A 196 1.00 -5.18 10.14
C GLY A 196 2.09 -6.16 9.72
N CYS A 197 3.17 -6.27 10.50
CA CYS A 197 4.20 -7.29 10.25
C CYS A 197 3.65 -8.72 10.45
N ASN A 198 2.89 -8.94 11.52
CA ASN A 198 2.29 -10.25 11.80
C ASN A 198 1.21 -10.61 10.78
N PHE A 199 0.48 -9.64 10.23
CA PHE A 199 -0.48 -9.86 9.14
C PHE A 199 0.17 -10.58 7.96
N ARG A 200 1.41 -10.20 7.59
CA ARG A 200 2.16 -10.81 6.49
C ARG A 200 2.32 -12.33 6.65
N PHE A 201 2.53 -12.82 7.87
CA PHE A 201 2.77 -14.24 8.14
C PHE A 201 1.54 -14.99 8.64
N GLY A 202 0.53 -14.27 9.13
CA GLY A 202 -0.77 -14.79 9.52
C GLY A 202 -1.71 -14.91 8.33
N TRP A 203 -2.55 -13.89 8.11
CA TRP A 203 -3.56 -13.90 7.07
C TRP A 203 -2.99 -13.98 5.65
N PHE A 204 -1.86 -13.32 5.40
CA PHE A 204 -1.21 -13.33 4.09
C PHE A 204 -0.29 -14.55 3.89
N GLU A 205 -0.19 -15.44 4.89
CA GLU A 205 0.49 -16.75 4.82
C GLU A 205 1.94 -16.71 4.32
N GLY A 206 2.61 -15.56 4.44
CA GLY A 206 3.96 -15.37 3.91
C GLY A 206 4.06 -15.47 2.38
N ALA A 207 2.94 -15.31 1.66
CA ALA A 207 2.90 -15.42 0.20
C ALA A 207 3.92 -14.49 -0.47
N ASP A 208 4.61 -15.01 -1.49
CA ASP A 208 5.63 -14.26 -2.22
C ASP A 208 5.06 -13.76 -3.55
N ASN A 209 4.74 -12.47 -3.59
CA ASN A 209 4.28 -11.75 -4.79
C ASN A 209 3.12 -12.44 -5.54
N PRO A 210 2.01 -12.78 -4.84
CA PRO A 210 0.86 -13.41 -5.50
C PRO A 210 0.29 -12.52 -6.62
N THR A 211 -0.13 -13.15 -7.71
CA THR A 211 -0.90 -12.50 -8.77
C THR A 211 -2.33 -12.22 -8.32
N VAL A 212 -2.96 -11.22 -8.93
CA VAL A 212 -4.33 -10.79 -8.60
C VAL A 212 -5.13 -10.49 -9.86
N ASP A 213 -6.45 -10.65 -9.77
CA ASP A 213 -7.38 -9.88 -10.57
C ASP A 213 -7.91 -8.73 -9.71
N PHE A 214 -8.09 -7.55 -10.29
CA PHE A 214 -8.53 -6.37 -9.57
C PHE A 214 -9.68 -5.65 -10.26
N LYS A 215 -10.47 -4.94 -9.44
CA LYS A 215 -11.47 -3.97 -9.87
C LYS A 215 -11.46 -2.79 -8.91
N GLN A 216 -11.57 -1.58 -9.44
CA GLN A 216 -11.80 -0.37 -8.65
C GLN A 216 -13.21 -0.41 -8.04
N VAL A 217 -13.31 -0.03 -6.77
CA VAL A 217 -14.52 -0.11 -5.94
C VAL A 217 -14.65 1.14 -5.08
N GLU A 218 -15.84 1.38 -4.54
CA GLU A 218 -16.05 2.40 -3.52
C GLU A 218 -15.19 2.06 -2.30
N CYS A 219 -14.47 3.05 -1.78
CA CYS A 219 -13.62 2.85 -0.63
C CYS A 219 -14.42 2.54 0.65
N PRO A 220 -14.14 1.41 1.33
CA PRO A 220 -14.66 1.18 2.67
C PRO A 220 -14.32 2.35 3.61
N ALA A 221 -15.30 2.76 4.43
CA ALA A 221 -15.12 3.83 5.41
C ALA A 221 -13.96 3.56 6.38
N ALA A 222 -13.65 2.28 6.65
CA ALA A 222 -12.53 1.88 7.50
C ALA A 222 -11.17 2.33 6.93
N LEU A 223 -10.99 2.29 5.60
CA LEU A 223 -9.75 2.71 4.95
C LEU A 223 -9.63 4.24 4.91
N THR A 224 -10.69 4.91 4.45
CA THR A 224 -10.71 6.39 4.31
C THR A 224 -10.70 7.11 5.65
N LYS A 225 -11.19 6.49 6.73
CA LYS A 225 -11.10 7.06 8.07
C LYS A 225 -9.66 7.10 8.59
N SER A 226 -8.83 6.10 8.26
CA SER A 226 -7.42 6.08 8.67
C SER A 226 -6.60 7.09 7.86
N THR A 227 -6.81 7.16 6.54
CA THR A 227 -6.03 8.08 5.70
C THR A 227 -6.59 9.50 5.66
N GLY A 228 -7.86 9.72 6.01
CA GLY A 228 -8.54 11.00 5.78
C GLY A 228 -8.73 11.35 4.31
N CYS A 229 -8.42 10.42 3.38
CA CYS A 229 -8.50 10.65 1.95
C CYS A 229 -9.64 9.86 1.31
N LYS A 230 -10.52 10.57 0.61
CA LYS A 230 -11.64 10.04 -0.16
C LYS A 230 -11.76 10.85 -1.46
N ARG A 231 -11.85 10.15 -2.60
CA ARG A 231 -12.01 10.81 -3.90
C ARG A 231 -13.40 11.39 -4.09
N ALA A 232 -13.52 12.43 -4.90
CA ALA A 232 -14.81 13.03 -5.24
C ALA A 232 -15.70 12.10 -6.07
N ASP A 233 -15.09 11.20 -6.85
CA ASP A 233 -15.78 10.21 -7.70
C ASP A 233 -16.00 8.86 -6.99
N ASP A 234 -15.63 8.71 -5.71
CA ASP A 234 -15.66 7.42 -5.01
C ASP A 234 -17.07 6.80 -4.94
N SER A 235 -18.10 7.62 -4.70
CA SER A 235 -19.49 7.14 -4.63
C SER A 235 -20.09 6.76 -6.00
N SER A 236 -19.35 6.96 -7.10
CA SER A 236 -19.72 6.45 -8.43
C SER A 236 -19.18 5.05 -8.69
N MET A 237 -18.29 4.55 -7.83
CA MET A 237 -17.69 3.24 -7.96
C MET A 237 -18.63 2.14 -7.43
N PRO A 238 -18.53 0.90 -7.95
CA PRO A 238 -19.30 -0.22 -7.41
C PRO A 238 -18.93 -0.50 -5.96
N ALA A 239 -19.90 -0.92 -5.15
CA ALA A 239 -19.63 -1.39 -3.80
C ALA A 239 -18.69 -2.61 -3.84
N PRO A 240 -17.73 -2.72 -2.90
CA PRO A 240 -16.88 -3.88 -2.82
C PRO A 240 -17.64 -5.13 -2.37
N ASP A 241 -17.14 -6.30 -2.77
CA ASP A 241 -17.62 -7.57 -2.26
C ASP A 241 -17.04 -7.85 -0.86
N ALA A 242 -17.71 -7.30 0.14
CA ALA A 242 -17.37 -7.47 1.55
C ALA A 242 -17.76 -8.84 2.13
N SER A 243 -18.34 -9.74 1.32
CA SER A 243 -18.77 -11.07 1.79
C SER A 243 -17.58 -11.95 2.19
N GLY A 244 -16.40 -11.70 1.63
CA GLY A 244 -15.21 -12.54 1.81
C GLY A 244 -15.37 -13.95 1.24
N SER A 245 -16.56 -14.35 0.79
CA SER A 245 -16.75 -15.67 0.20
C SER A 245 -16.02 -15.71 -1.14
N ALA A 246 -15.00 -16.57 -1.23
CA ALA A 246 -14.45 -17.04 -2.49
C ALA A 246 -15.59 -17.74 -3.26
N SER A 247 -16.43 -16.94 -3.94
CA SER A 247 -17.43 -17.49 -4.84
C SER A 247 -16.65 -18.12 -5.97
N ALA A 248 -16.51 -19.45 -5.88
CA ALA A 248 -16.02 -20.26 -6.97
C ALA A 248 -16.83 -19.88 -8.21
N PHE A 249 -16.20 -19.19 -9.16
CA PHE A 249 -16.79 -18.98 -10.46
C PHE A 249 -17.27 -20.34 -10.97
N PRO A 250 -18.50 -20.47 -11.49
CA PRO A 250 -18.93 -21.73 -12.05
C PRO A 250 -18.04 -21.97 -13.27
N VAL A 251 -17.14 -22.94 -13.17
CA VAL A 251 -16.49 -23.54 -14.34
C VAL A 251 -17.62 -23.93 -15.28
N ALA A 252 -17.70 -23.29 -16.43
CA ALA A 252 -18.68 -23.58 -17.45
C ALA A 252 -18.65 -25.09 -17.70
N LYS A 253 -19.75 -25.78 -17.35
CA LYS A 253 -19.94 -27.19 -17.69
C LYS A 253 -19.91 -27.28 -19.21
N VAL A 254 -18.81 -27.78 -19.76
CA VAL A 254 -18.79 -28.30 -21.13
C VAL A 254 -19.77 -29.46 -21.15
N ALA A 255 -20.91 -29.24 -21.80
CA ALA A 255 -21.92 -30.25 -22.02
C ALA A 255 -21.36 -31.31 -22.99
N ILE A 256 -20.83 -32.40 -22.44
CA ILE A 256 -20.55 -33.61 -23.20
C ILE A 256 -21.88 -34.31 -23.44
N SER A 257 -22.40 -34.17 -24.66
CA SER A 257 -23.50 -34.99 -25.17
C SER A 257 -23.10 -36.46 -25.10
N SER A 258 -23.78 -37.21 -24.23
CA SER A 258 -23.65 -38.66 -24.13
C SER A 258 -24.99 -39.27 -24.56
N SER A 259 -25.02 -39.83 -25.76
CA SER A 259 -26.13 -40.58 -26.32
C SER A 259 -26.36 -41.85 -25.50
N SER A 260 -27.58 -41.98 -24.99
CA SER A 260 -28.10 -43.14 -24.27
C SER A 260 -28.32 -44.32 -25.21
N SER A 261 -27.78 -45.49 -24.86
CA SER A 261 -28.22 -46.80 -25.38
C SER A 261 -28.30 -47.78 -24.23
N SER A 262 -29.50 -48.31 -24.03
CA SER A 262 -29.93 -49.16 -22.92
C SER A 262 -29.45 -50.61 -23.08
N ALA A 263 -29.03 -51.24 -21.98
CA ALA A 263 -29.18 -52.69 -21.77
C ALA A 263 -29.16 -53.04 -20.27
N ALA A 264 -29.92 -54.08 -19.97
CA ALA A 264 -30.50 -54.53 -18.69
C ALA A 264 -29.52 -55.38 -17.81
N PRO A 265 -29.95 -55.85 -16.61
CA PRO A 265 -29.13 -55.92 -15.39
C PRO A 265 -28.64 -57.33 -15.02
N VAL A 266 -27.74 -57.41 -14.03
CA VAL A 266 -27.52 -58.62 -13.23
C VAL A 266 -27.30 -58.27 -11.76
N ALA A 267 -28.02 -59.01 -10.91
CA ALA A 267 -27.94 -59.07 -9.45
C ALA A 267 -26.55 -59.60 -8.98
N ALA A 268 -26.12 -59.60 -7.71
CA ALA A 268 -26.83 -59.61 -6.44
C ALA A 268 -25.86 -59.27 -5.26
N THR A 269 -26.43 -58.64 -4.23
CA THR A 269 -26.30 -58.93 -2.77
C THR A 269 -25.03 -58.64 -1.94
N PRO A 270 -25.20 -58.42 -0.60
CA PRO A 270 -24.37 -57.55 0.23
C PRO A 270 -23.64 -58.28 1.37
N VAL A 271 -22.69 -57.62 2.05
CA VAL A 271 -22.44 -57.93 3.47
C VAL A 271 -21.93 -56.72 4.25
N SER A 272 -22.49 -56.61 5.45
CA SER A 272 -22.41 -55.53 6.42
C SER A 272 -21.14 -55.52 7.28
N SER A 273 -20.82 -54.33 7.77
CA SER A 273 -20.46 -53.95 9.15
C SER A 273 -19.52 -54.83 9.98
N SER A 274 -18.49 -54.19 10.57
CA SER A 274 -18.02 -54.49 11.92
C SER A 274 -17.29 -53.28 12.52
N SER A 275 -17.89 -52.72 13.56
CA SER A 275 -17.30 -51.79 14.52
C SER A 275 -16.25 -52.50 15.38
N SER A 276 -15.27 -51.77 15.95
CA SER A 276 -15.11 -51.59 17.41
C SER A 276 -13.73 -51.06 17.82
N ALA A 277 -13.82 -50.10 18.76
CA ALA A 277 -13.01 -49.96 19.98
C ALA A 277 -11.56 -49.46 19.91
N ALA A 278 -11.45 -48.17 20.26
CA ALA A 278 -10.57 -47.56 21.26
C ALA A 278 -9.66 -48.47 22.10
N VAL A 279 -8.40 -48.04 22.24
CA VAL A 279 -7.58 -48.21 23.46
C VAL A 279 -6.73 -46.95 23.69
N VAL A 280 -6.93 -46.32 24.85
CA VAL A 280 -5.97 -45.45 25.56
C VAL A 280 -5.62 -46.20 26.85
N PRO A 281 -4.36 -46.14 27.34
CA PRO A 281 -4.13 -45.67 28.71
C PRO A 281 -2.89 -44.72 28.79
N THR A 282 -2.99 -43.51 29.33
CA THR A 282 -2.79 -43.07 30.74
C THR A 282 -1.44 -43.42 31.40
N LEU A 283 -0.69 -42.39 31.84
CA LEU A 283 -0.29 -42.07 33.25
C LEU A 283 0.66 -40.82 33.21
N ALA A 284 0.29 -39.67 33.80
CA ALA A 284 0.50 -39.20 35.19
C ALA A 284 1.96 -38.74 35.49
N SER A 285 2.25 -37.43 35.67
CA SER A 285 2.32 -36.64 36.93
C SER A 285 3.60 -36.92 37.77
N SER A 286 4.37 -36.02 38.43
CA SER A 286 4.27 -34.60 38.88
C SER A 286 5.62 -34.10 39.48
N SER A 287 5.77 -32.77 39.69
CA SER A 287 6.52 -32.05 40.79
C SER A 287 8.08 -32.03 40.77
N SER A 288 8.86 -31.02 41.22
CA SER A 288 8.71 -29.88 42.17
C SER A 288 9.90 -28.87 42.12
N ILE A 289 9.62 -27.56 42.29
CA ILE A 289 10.22 -26.47 43.16
C ILE A 289 11.69 -26.64 43.66
N ALA A 290 12.64 -25.70 43.54
CA ALA A 290 12.81 -24.45 44.35
C ALA A 290 14.00 -23.54 43.87
N PRO A 291 14.12 -22.27 44.36
CA PRO A 291 14.96 -21.20 43.81
C PRO A 291 16.24 -20.88 44.62
N VAL A 292 17.16 -20.08 44.05
CA VAL A 292 18.26 -19.40 44.79
C VAL A 292 18.35 -17.93 44.36
N VAL A 293 18.74 -17.10 45.33
CA VAL A 293 18.46 -15.68 45.53
C VAL A 293 19.79 -14.91 45.61
N VAL A 294 19.83 -13.69 45.04
CA VAL A 294 20.65 -12.49 45.39
C VAL A 294 22.16 -12.57 45.10
N SER A 295 22.74 -11.62 44.36
CA SER A 295 23.38 -10.45 44.99
C SER A 295 23.56 -9.24 44.06
N SER A 296 23.03 -8.13 44.55
CA SER A 296 23.27 -6.75 44.15
C SER A 296 24.69 -6.31 44.54
N VAL A 297 25.38 -5.58 43.66
CA VAL A 297 26.43 -4.63 44.07
C VAL A 297 26.34 -3.39 43.18
N LYS A 298 26.13 -2.26 43.86
CA LYS A 298 26.17 -0.89 43.36
C LYS A 298 27.33 -0.23 44.09
N SER A 299 28.24 0.41 43.35
CA SER A 299 29.27 1.38 43.76
C SER A 299 30.38 1.34 42.72
N SER A 300 31.07 2.39 42.30
CA SER A 300 30.96 3.84 42.43
C SER A 300 32.15 4.37 41.61
N ALA A 301 32.04 5.61 41.15
CA ALA A 301 33.03 6.30 40.33
C ALA A 301 34.46 6.25 40.87
N SER A 302 35.43 6.27 39.94
CA SER A 302 36.68 7.01 40.11
C SER A 302 37.27 7.38 38.76
N ALA A 303 37.47 8.68 38.59
CA ALA A 303 38.19 9.30 37.49
C ALA A 303 39.71 9.08 37.67
N ALA A 304 40.43 8.85 36.58
CA ALA A 304 41.83 9.22 36.48
C ALA A 304 42.19 9.49 35.01
N SER A 305 42.63 10.72 34.80
CA SER A 305 43.18 11.34 33.61
C SER A 305 44.50 10.72 33.14
N VAL A 306 44.64 10.47 31.83
CA VAL A 306 45.92 10.64 31.11
C VAL A 306 45.63 11.08 29.67
N ALA A 307 45.95 12.33 29.34
CA ALA A 307 46.34 12.74 27.99
C ALA A 307 47.88 12.74 27.94
N PRO A 308 48.50 12.60 26.75
CA PRO A 308 48.98 13.83 26.13
C PRO A 308 48.90 13.86 24.59
N THR A 309 48.55 15.05 24.10
CA THR A 309 49.12 15.80 22.95
C THR A 309 49.57 15.06 21.68
N SER A 310 48.92 15.41 20.56
CA SER A 310 49.60 15.90 19.36
C SER A 310 48.64 16.74 18.52
N ALA A 311 49.06 17.99 18.26
CA ALA A 311 48.32 19.04 17.55
C ALA A 311 48.30 18.82 16.01
N PRO A 312 47.44 19.55 15.25
CA PRO A 312 47.09 19.26 13.85
C PRO A 312 47.77 20.19 12.84
N ALA A 313 47.91 19.75 11.57
CA ALA A 313 47.94 20.56 10.33
C ALA A 313 48.34 19.71 9.10
N PRO A 314 48.10 20.14 7.84
CA PRO A 314 47.18 21.18 7.37
C PRO A 314 46.23 20.72 6.24
N VAL A 315 45.20 21.55 6.06
CA VAL A 315 44.31 21.64 4.90
C VAL A 315 45.13 21.83 3.61
N THR A 316 44.88 20.98 2.61
CA THR A 316 45.25 21.25 1.22
C THR A 316 43.99 21.41 0.38
N THR A 317 43.85 22.62 -0.14
CA THR A 317 42.84 23.07 -1.07
C THR A 317 43.20 22.60 -2.48
N HIS A 318 42.36 21.75 -3.08
CA HIS A 318 42.35 21.57 -4.53
C HIS A 318 41.05 22.13 -5.10
N ALA A 319 41.16 23.39 -5.53
CA ALA A 319 40.22 24.04 -6.42
C ALA A 319 40.33 23.41 -7.81
N SER A 320 39.28 22.71 -8.25
CA SER A 320 39.07 22.41 -9.67
C SER A 320 38.10 23.44 -10.24
N LYS A 321 38.65 24.32 -11.08
CA LYS A 321 37.92 25.26 -11.93
C LYS A 321 37.27 24.49 -13.07
N THR A 322 35.95 24.53 -13.17
CA THR A 322 35.23 24.34 -14.45
C THR A 322 34.13 25.39 -14.58
N LYS A 323 34.56 26.55 -15.10
CA LYS A 323 33.91 27.36 -16.13
C LYS A 323 32.37 27.28 -16.22
N SER A 324 31.70 28.20 -15.53
CA SER A 324 30.35 28.64 -15.87
C SER A 324 30.47 29.76 -16.90
N THR A 325 30.02 29.51 -18.13
CA THR A 325 29.84 30.53 -19.17
C THR A 325 28.37 30.92 -19.18
N VAL A 326 28.11 32.14 -18.71
CA VAL A 326 26.85 32.86 -18.88
C VAL A 326 27.00 33.82 -20.07
N ALA A 327 25.89 33.94 -20.82
CA ALA A 327 25.46 35.01 -21.74
C ALA A 327 25.41 34.64 -23.24
N PRO A 328 24.53 35.26 -24.05
CA PRO A 328 23.50 36.25 -23.73
C PRO A 328 22.07 35.92 -24.24
N GLN A 329 21.08 36.62 -23.67
CA GLN A 329 19.77 36.83 -24.29
C GLN A 329 19.94 37.60 -25.60
N SER A 330 19.32 37.10 -26.68
CA SER A 330 19.02 37.89 -27.87
C SER A 330 17.53 38.12 -27.95
N THR A 331 17.20 39.40 -27.80
CA THR A 331 15.99 40.07 -28.25
C THR A 331 15.68 39.73 -29.71
N VAL A 332 14.48 39.24 -29.99
CA VAL A 332 13.88 39.36 -31.32
C VAL A 332 12.81 40.43 -31.25
N ALA A 333 13.02 41.41 -32.11
CA ALA A 333 12.25 42.63 -32.27
C ALA A 333 10.85 42.37 -32.81
N SER A 334 9.93 43.18 -32.31
CA SER A 334 8.69 43.60 -32.94
C SER A 334 8.95 44.54 -34.11
N ALA A 335 8.15 44.40 -35.18
CA ALA A 335 7.72 45.44 -36.14
C ALA A 335 6.74 44.80 -37.17
N PRO A 336 5.97 45.57 -37.97
CA PRO A 336 4.94 46.53 -37.55
C PRO A 336 3.65 46.47 -38.42
N TYR A 337 2.66 47.29 -38.02
CA TYR A 337 1.75 48.09 -38.87
C TYR A 337 0.55 47.48 -39.62
N GLY A 338 -0.58 48.19 -39.45
CA GLY A 338 -1.76 48.25 -40.32
C GLY A 338 -2.96 47.50 -39.74
N GLY A 339 -4.06 48.11 -39.27
CA GLY A 339 -4.62 49.45 -39.45
C GLY A 339 -6.14 49.26 -39.40
N ASP A 340 -6.83 50.11 -38.65
CA ASP A 340 -8.20 50.64 -38.83
C ASP A 340 -9.33 49.62 -39.17
N ASP A 341 -10.50 49.56 -38.51
CA ASP A 341 -11.40 50.64 -38.14
C ASP A 341 -12.58 50.07 -37.29
N ASP A 342 -13.30 51.00 -36.67
CA ASP A 342 -14.73 50.94 -36.29
C ASP A 342 -15.20 50.39 -34.93
N THR A 343 -15.04 51.27 -33.93
CA THR A 343 -16.08 51.99 -33.14
C THR A 343 -17.48 51.43 -32.87
N CYS A 344 -17.94 51.73 -31.64
CA CYS A 344 -19.31 51.88 -31.13
C CYS A 344 -20.04 50.58 -30.69
N ASP A 345 -20.71 50.49 -29.54
CA ASP A 345 -21.33 51.48 -28.66
C ASP A 345 -21.43 50.97 -27.21
N ALA A 346 -21.58 51.94 -26.31
CA ALA A 346 -21.91 51.76 -24.90
C ALA A 346 -23.38 51.37 -24.70
N GLU A 347 -23.66 50.52 -23.71
CA GLU A 347 -24.45 50.79 -22.49
C GLU A 347 -24.27 49.66 -21.47
#